data_AF-A0A970FAW0-F1
#
_entry.id   AF-A0A970FAW0-F1
#
_cell.length_a   1.000
_cell.length_b   1.000
_cell.length_c   1.000
_cell.angle_alpha   90.00
_cell.angle_beta   90.00
_cell.angle_gamma   90.00
#
_symmetry.space_group_name_H-M   'P 1'
#
loop_
_entity.id
_entity.type
_entity.pdbx_description
1 polymer ?
#
loop_
_entity_poly.entity_id
_entity_poly.type
_entity_poly.pdbx_seq_one_letter_code
_entity_poly.pdbx_strand_id
1 'polypeptide(L)' 'MDLLNYQGYIFDLDGTIYLSNRLLGCADRVIAYLQKLGKQVV' A
#
# COMPACT_ATOMS: atom_id res chain seq x y z
N MET A 1 -2.88 17.26 -8.11
CA MET A 1 -2.32 16.93 -6.78
C MET A 1 -1.38 15.76 -6.97
N ASP A 2 -0.13 15.86 -6.49
CA ASP A 2 0.78 14.72 -6.47
C ASP A 2 0.44 13.86 -5.25
N LEU A 3 -0.09 12.66 -5.52
CA LEU A 3 -0.53 11.72 -4.50
C LEU A 3 0.62 11.13 -3.70
N LEU A 4 1.89 11.31 -4.14
CA LEU A 4 3.07 10.82 -3.44
C LEU A 4 3.61 11.78 -2.37
N ASN A 5 2.98 12.95 -2.18
CA ASN A 5 3.42 13.96 -1.22
C ASN A 5 3.09 13.64 0.24
N TYR A 6 2.25 12.65 0.52
CA TYR A 6 1.93 12.26 1.88
C TYR A 6 3.13 11.58 2.56
N GLN A 7 3.25 11.76 3.88
CA GLN A 7 4.31 11.13 4.67
C GLN A 7 4.05 9.64 4.90
N GLY A 8 2.79 9.22 4.84
CA GLY A 8 2.41 7.82 4.98
C GLY A 8 1.04 7.50 4.41
N TYR A 9 0.76 6.20 4.34
CA TYR A 9 -0.44 5.61 3.77
C TYR A 9 -0.96 4.53 4.71
N ILE A 10 -2.27 4.50 4.90
CA ILE A 10 -2.96 3.45 5.65
C ILE A 10 -3.74 2.64 4.64
N PHE A 11 -3.57 1.33 4.65
CA PHE A 11 -4.32 0.43 3.78
C PHE A 11 -5.31 -0.38 4.60
N ASP A 12 -6.56 -0.42 4.14
CA ASP A 12 -7.47 -1.46 4.58
C ASP A 12 -6.96 -2.84 4.12
N LEU A 13 -7.33 -3.91 4.82
CA LEU A 13 -6.85 -5.24 4.52
C LEU A 13 -7.70 -5.92 3.46
N ASP A 14 -8.93 -6.33 3.81
CA ASP A 14 -9.78 -7.11 2.91
C ASP A 14 -10.54 -6.20 1.93
N GLY A 15 -10.62 -6.60 0.67
CA GLY A 15 -11.10 -5.76 -0.42
C GLY A 15 -10.11 -4.71 -0.92
N THR A 16 -8.94 -4.57 -0.28
CA THR A 16 -7.88 -3.61 -0.68
C THR A 16 -6.53 -4.30 -0.91
N ILE A 17 -5.90 -4.87 0.13
CA ILE A 17 -4.65 -5.64 0.00
C ILE A 17 -4.94 -7.11 -0.31
N TYR A 18 -5.96 -7.67 0.34
CA TYR A 18 -6.37 -9.05 0.19
C TYR A 18 -7.83 -9.15 -0.28
N LEU A 19 -8.19 -10.29 -0.83
CA LEU A 19 -9.57 -10.77 -0.90
C LEU A 19 -9.58 -12.15 -0.25
N SER A 20 -10.11 -12.23 0.97
CA SER A 20 -9.96 -13.38 1.85
C SER A 20 -8.47 -13.74 2.01
N ASN A 21 -8.02 -14.90 1.53
CA ASN A 21 -6.64 -15.36 1.63
C ASN A 21 -5.76 -15.05 0.41
N ARG A 22 -6.28 -14.29 -0.57
CA ARG A 22 -5.57 -14.00 -1.82
C ARG A 22 -5.10 -12.55 -1.85
N LEU A 23 -3.83 -12.32 -2.16
CA LEU A 23 -3.32 -10.97 -2.44
C LEU A 23 -4.01 -10.39 -3.68
N LEU A 24 -4.51 -9.16 -3.58
CA LEU A 24 -5.11 -8.44 -4.69
C LEU A 24 -4.04 -7.79 -5.55
N GLY A 25 -4.06 -8.10 -6.85
CA GLY A 25 -3.15 -7.53 -7.84
C GLY A 25 -1.68 -7.69 -7.44
N CYS A 26 -0.97 -6.58 -7.39
CA CYS A 26 0.42 -6.48 -6.93
C CYS A 26 0.54 -5.53 -5.73
N ALA A 27 -0.41 -5.61 -4.78
CA ALA A 27 -0.45 -4.72 -3.62
C ALA A 27 0.84 -4.75 -2.79
N ASP A 28 1.50 -5.91 -2.74
CA ASP A 28 2.85 -6.10 -2.17
C ASP A 28 3.90 -5.17 -2.80
N ARG A 29 3.88 -5.03 -4.14
CA ARG A 29 4.84 -4.18 -4.87
C ARG A 29 4.61 -2.70 -4.58
N VAL A 30 3.35 -2.30 -4.42
CA VAL A 30 2.99 -0.92 -4.06
C VAL A 30 3.50 -0.59 -2.65
N ILE A 31 3.22 -1.47 -1.68
CA ILE A 31 3.71 -1.30 -0.30
C ILE A 31 5.24 -1.23 -0.29
N ALA A 32 5.92 -2.17 -0.97
CA ALA A 32 7.38 -2.18 -1.04
C ALA A 32 7.95 -0.92 -1.70
N TYR A 33 7.28 -0.39 -2.74
CA TYR A 33 7.68 0.86 -3.39
C TYR A 33 7.55 2.06 -2.45
N LEU A 34 6.43 2.19 -1.73
CA LEU A 34 6.20 3.27 -0.77
C LEU A 34 7.20 3.21 0.39
N GLN A 35 7.47 2.03 0.93
CA GLN A 35 8.49 1.83 1.97
C GLN A 35 9.89 2.21 1.48
N LYS A 36 10.26 1.85 0.23
CA LYS A 36 11.54 2.27 -0.38
C LYS A 36 11.67 3.78 -0.53
N LEU A 37 10.56 4.48 -0.72
CA LEU A 37 10.51 5.95 -0.73
C LEU A 37 10.57 6.57 0.67
N GLY A 38 10.70 5.77 1.73
CA GLY A 38 10.72 6.23 3.11
C GLY A 38 9.34 6.64 3.65
N LYS A 39 8.25 6.22 2.97
CA LYS A 39 6.89 6.49 3.42
C LYS A 39 6.51 5.52 4.53
N GLN A 40 5.80 6.03 5.54
CA GLN A 40 5.20 5.17 6.54
C GLN A 40 4.04 4.38 5.89
N VAL A 41 3.98 3.07 6.13
CA VAL A 41 2.86 2.22 5.72
C VAL A 41 2.31 1.53 6.96
N VAL A 42 1.02 1.67 7.19
CA VAL A 42 0.27 1.06 8.31
C VAL A 42 -0.80 0.14 7.76
#